data_AF-A0A8H7YIF6-F1
#
_entry.id   AF-A0A8H7YIF6-F1
#
_cell.length_a   1.000
_cell.length_b   1.000
_cell.length_c   1.000
_cell.angle_alpha   90.00
_cell.angle_beta   90.00
_cell.angle_gamma   90.00
#
_symmetry.space_group_name_H-M   'P 1'
#
loop_
_entity.id
_entity.type
_entity.pdbx_description
1 polymer ?
#
loop_
_entity_poly.entity_id
_entity_poly.type
_entity_poly.pdbx_seq_one_letter_code
_entity_poly.pdbx_strand_id
1 'polypeptide(L)'
;MALVPRMPCWISRCRLNPYKSTRYLQTSSGTQSHDLPYPLFPSVSQLLHEKGISGADVSKIPASGPKGRLLKGDVLAFTGAIPRDYSSNLSAQISQLAHLDLSNIKVKQTPTESQAKSAAAAVAALPPSSTPAQVSLPISLSSVLSLQERLQKTLGITIPLSTFLARATDVANEALPTSKSTSHTQSSDALFDEILGISPTKTTSMNPCTSRGNYVPEIIAPEEYMDPTLSASPREVHQEPDIIDILSGKSPPSTSTSTSTSTSSTRSGESGSTSFDSTDLDLATNIFSIQVPPADLLRGETFLERLRDVLEDEPESLVF
;
A
#
# COMPACT_ATOMS: atom_id res chain seq x y z
N MET A 1 -14.21 9.37 71.55
CA MET A 1 -14.94 8.10 71.73
C MET A 1 -16.08 8.11 70.72
N ALA A 2 -16.23 7.24 69.73
CA ALA A 2 -15.68 5.92 69.47
C ALA A 2 -15.55 5.68 67.94
N LEU A 3 -14.53 4.89 67.58
CA LEU A 3 -14.25 4.34 66.26
C LEU A 3 -15.00 3.01 66.07
N VAL A 4 -15.71 2.81 64.96
CA VAL A 4 -16.11 1.48 64.43
C VAL A 4 -16.39 1.61 62.91
N PRO A 5 -16.29 0.56 62.08
CA PRO A 5 -15.06 0.23 61.36
C PRO A 5 -15.28 0.02 59.85
N ARG A 6 -14.18 0.09 59.11
CA ARG A 6 -14.06 -0.33 57.71
C ARG A 6 -13.96 -1.86 57.67
N MET A 7 -14.88 -2.53 56.97
CA MET A 7 -14.79 -3.96 56.66
C MET A 7 -14.66 -4.19 55.14
N PRO A 8 -13.74 -5.07 54.71
CA PRO A 8 -13.51 -5.40 53.31
C PRO A 8 -14.34 -6.62 52.88
N CYS A 9 -14.91 -6.58 51.68
CA CYS A 9 -15.59 -7.73 51.08
C CYS A 9 -14.91 -8.07 49.74
N TRP A 10 -13.97 -9.01 49.82
CA TRP A 10 -13.43 -9.73 48.67
C TRP A 10 -14.43 -10.74 48.11
N ILE A 11 -14.28 -11.02 46.81
CA ILE A 11 -14.75 -12.19 46.06
C ILE A 11 -16.26 -12.24 45.76
N SER A 12 -16.63 -11.81 44.56
CA SER A 12 -17.83 -12.32 43.88
C SER A 12 -17.45 -12.87 42.51
N ARG A 13 -17.30 -14.20 42.53
CA ARG A 13 -17.36 -15.19 41.45
C ARG A 13 -17.74 -14.66 40.06
N CYS A 14 -16.79 -14.78 39.14
CA CYS A 14 -17.03 -14.91 37.71
C CYS A 14 -18.03 -16.06 37.45
N ARG A 15 -19.27 -15.71 37.08
CA ARG A 15 -20.19 -16.65 36.43
C ARG A 15 -19.90 -16.59 34.93
N LEU A 16 -19.11 -17.54 34.45
CA LEU A 16 -19.03 -17.90 33.04
C LEU A 16 -20.43 -18.35 32.60
N ASN A 17 -21.05 -17.62 31.68
CA ASN A 17 -22.33 -18.01 31.09
C ASN A 17 -22.04 -18.90 29.87
N PRO A 18 -22.42 -20.18 29.86
CA PRO A 18 -22.18 -21.04 28.71
C PRO A 18 -23.20 -20.72 27.60
N TYR A 19 -22.68 -20.38 26.43
CA TYR A 19 -23.43 -20.34 25.18
C TYR A 19 -24.07 -21.70 24.91
N LYS A 20 -25.40 -21.79 24.99
CA LYS A 20 -26.18 -22.80 24.27
C LYS A 20 -27.56 -22.30 23.84
N SER A 21 -27.88 -22.72 22.61
CA SER A 21 -29.21 -22.98 22.05
C SER A 21 -29.88 -21.83 21.29
N THR A 22 -29.57 -21.83 19.99
CA THR A 22 -30.49 -21.48 18.91
C THR A 22 -31.88 -22.06 19.15
N ARG A 23 -32.87 -21.18 19.35
CA ARG A 23 -34.28 -21.51 19.11
C ARG A 23 -34.82 -20.54 18.07
N TYR A 24 -35.07 -21.09 16.89
CA TYR A 24 -35.96 -20.51 15.89
C TYR A 24 -37.37 -20.52 16.50
N LEU A 25 -38.04 -19.37 16.58
CA LEU A 25 -39.44 -19.29 16.96
C LEU A 25 -40.22 -18.56 15.88
N GLN A 26 -41.35 -19.19 15.56
CA GLN A 26 -42.22 -19.00 14.42
C GLN A 26 -42.92 -17.64 14.43
N THR A 27 -43.25 -17.21 13.22
CA THR A 27 -44.11 -16.09 12.87
C THR A 27 -45.55 -16.32 13.32
N SER A 28 -46.12 -15.39 14.09
CA SER A 28 -47.56 -15.21 14.20
C SER A 28 -47.91 -13.73 14.09
N SER A 29 -48.75 -13.44 13.11
CA SER A 29 -49.41 -12.16 12.87
C SER A 29 -50.43 -11.89 13.99
N GLY A 30 -50.22 -10.83 14.77
CA GLY A 30 -51.17 -10.34 15.77
C GLY A 30 -51.09 -8.82 15.84
N THR A 31 -52.16 -8.16 15.43
CA THR A 31 -52.34 -6.71 15.56
C THR A 31 -52.71 -6.35 17.00
N GLN A 32 -52.16 -5.22 17.46
CA GLN A 32 -52.65 -4.29 18.50
C GLN A 32 -51.91 -4.27 19.86
N SER A 33 -51.52 -3.04 20.21
CA SER A 33 -50.78 -2.54 21.39
C SER A 33 -49.38 -3.14 21.63
N HIS A 34 -48.37 -2.48 21.08
CA HIS A 34 -46.97 -2.70 21.48
C HIS A 34 -46.70 -1.98 22.80
N ASP A 35 -46.83 -2.69 23.92
CA ASP A 35 -45.91 -2.46 25.03
C ASP A 35 -44.52 -2.75 24.47
N LEU A 36 -43.73 -1.70 24.22
CA LEU A 36 -42.42 -1.83 23.58
C LEU A 36 -41.57 -2.79 24.42
N PRO A 37 -41.22 -4.00 23.92
CA PRO A 37 -40.52 -5.01 24.73
C PRO A 37 -39.09 -4.58 25.07
N TYR A 38 -38.61 -3.48 24.48
CA TYR A 38 -37.28 -2.92 24.63
C TYR A 38 -37.36 -1.39 24.66
N PRO A 39 -36.43 -0.72 25.37
CA PRO A 39 -36.34 0.74 25.32
C PRO A 39 -36.05 1.22 23.89
N LEU A 40 -36.59 2.38 23.54
CA LEU A 40 -36.32 3.05 22.28
C LEU A 40 -34.83 3.39 22.17
N PHE A 41 -34.28 3.29 20.95
CA PHE A 41 -32.92 3.74 20.70
C PHE A 41 -32.82 5.27 20.85
N PRO A 42 -31.67 5.82 21.29
CA PRO A 42 -31.49 7.27 21.42
C PRO A 42 -31.77 8.02 20.13
N SER A 43 -31.33 7.46 18.99
CA SER A 43 -31.56 8.04 17.66
C SER A 43 -33.03 8.05 17.23
N VAL A 44 -33.80 7.05 17.66
CA VAL A 44 -35.25 6.97 17.41
C VAL A 44 -35.99 7.94 18.33
N SER A 45 -35.62 7.99 19.61
CA SER A 45 -36.17 8.93 20.59
C SER A 45 -35.99 10.39 20.15
N GLN A 46 -34.76 10.76 19.78
CA GLN A 46 -34.45 12.10 19.25
C GLN A 46 -35.28 12.41 18.00
N LEU A 47 -35.37 11.49 17.04
CA LEU A 47 -36.12 11.70 15.81
C LEU A 47 -37.63 11.86 16.06
N LEU A 48 -38.20 11.10 16.99
CA LEU A 48 -39.60 11.24 17.38
C LEU A 48 -39.86 12.62 17.99
N HIS A 49 -38.95 13.11 18.83
CA HIS A 49 -39.03 14.46 19.40
C HIS A 49 -38.92 15.55 18.32
N GLU A 50 -37.96 15.42 17.40
CA GLU A 50 -37.76 16.36 16.29
C GLU A 50 -38.96 16.42 15.34
N LYS A 51 -39.63 15.29 15.11
CA LYS A 51 -40.82 15.19 14.26
C LYS A 51 -42.13 15.43 15.01
N GLY A 52 -42.07 15.72 16.31
CA GLY A 52 -43.26 16.01 17.14
C GLY A 52 -44.22 14.83 17.26
N ILE A 53 -43.73 13.59 17.12
CA ILE A 53 -44.55 12.38 17.23
C ILE A 53 -44.69 12.03 18.71
N SER A 54 -45.90 12.15 19.24
CA SER A 54 -46.18 11.83 20.64
C SER A 54 -46.12 10.32 20.89
N GLY A 55 -45.81 9.90 22.11
CA GLY A 55 -45.68 8.49 22.51
C GLY A 55 -46.89 7.61 22.16
N ALA A 56 -48.09 8.20 22.07
CA ALA A 56 -49.31 7.50 21.63
C ALA A 56 -49.34 7.19 20.12
N ASP A 57 -48.70 8.04 19.30
CA ASP A 57 -48.62 7.84 17.85
C ASP A 57 -47.49 6.88 17.47
N VAL A 58 -46.52 6.65 18.36
CA VAL A 58 -45.47 5.62 18.20
C VAL A 58 -46.09 4.24 18.01
N SER A 59 -47.20 3.95 18.69
CA SER A 59 -47.91 2.68 18.55
C SER A 59 -48.58 2.48 17.18
N LYS A 60 -48.70 3.54 16.36
CA LYS A 60 -49.26 3.48 15.00
C LYS A 60 -48.20 3.20 13.94
N ILE A 61 -46.92 3.27 14.29
CA ILE A 61 -45.81 3.08 13.35
C ILE A 61 -45.53 1.58 13.19
N PRO A 62 -45.51 1.03 11.97
CA PRO A 62 -45.17 -0.36 11.75
C PRO A 62 -43.67 -0.58 12.04
N ALA A 63 -43.35 -1.48 12.97
CA ALA A 63 -41.98 -1.79 13.34
C ALA A 63 -41.40 -2.91 12.46
N SER A 64 -40.36 -2.61 11.68
CA SER A 64 -39.70 -3.58 10.79
C SER A 64 -38.44 -4.20 11.41
N GLY A 65 -38.03 -3.76 12.60
CA GLY A 65 -36.80 -4.23 13.24
C GLY A 65 -36.91 -5.60 13.90
N PRO A 66 -35.76 -6.20 14.26
CA PRO A 66 -35.72 -7.51 14.89
C PRO A 66 -36.53 -7.52 16.20
N LYS A 67 -37.37 -8.55 16.36
CA LYS A 67 -38.33 -8.69 17.48
C LYS A 67 -39.39 -7.57 17.53
N GLY A 68 -39.79 -7.03 16.38
CA GLY A 68 -40.81 -5.96 16.30
C GLY A 68 -40.31 -4.65 16.88
N ARG A 69 -38.99 -4.39 16.78
CA ARG A 69 -38.37 -3.16 17.29
C ARG A 69 -38.54 -2.02 16.29
N LEU A 70 -38.90 -0.84 16.79
CA LEU A 70 -38.97 0.37 15.97
C LEU A 70 -37.58 0.83 15.53
N LEU A 71 -37.36 0.96 14.22
CA LEU A 71 -36.12 1.46 13.63
C LEU A 71 -36.24 2.92 13.20
N LYS A 72 -35.09 3.57 13.02
CA LYS A 72 -35.02 4.94 12.47
C LYS A 72 -35.70 5.02 11.08
N GLY A 73 -35.51 3.99 10.25
CA GLY A 73 -36.13 3.89 8.94
C GLY A 73 -37.66 3.87 9.00
N ASP A 74 -38.24 3.16 9.97
CA ASP A 74 -39.70 3.06 10.15
C ASP A 74 -40.32 4.42 10.49
N VAL A 75 -39.66 5.20 11.36
CA VAL A 75 -40.10 6.55 11.71
C VAL A 75 -39.99 7.50 10.51
N LEU A 76 -38.90 7.41 9.74
CA LEU A 76 -38.73 8.22 8.53
C LEU A 76 -39.75 7.85 7.44
N ALA A 77 -40.04 6.57 7.27
CA ALA A 77 -41.07 6.05 6.39
C ALA A 77 -42.47 6.52 6.79
N PHE A 78 -42.76 6.57 8.10
CA PHE A 78 -44.00 7.12 8.63
C PHE A 78 -44.14 8.62 8.35
N THR A 79 -43.05 9.38 8.47
CA THR A 79 -43.02 10.83 8.15
C THR A 79 -43.05 11.13 6.65
N GLY A 80 -42.92 10.12 5.78
CA GLY A 80 -42.90 10.26 4.32
C GLY A 80 -41.55 10.72 3.73
N ALA A 81 -40.49 10.77 4.54
CA ALA A 81 -39.14 11.12 4.07
C ALA A 81 -38.49 9.99 3.24
N ILE A 82 -38.97 8.76 3.40
CA ILE A 82 -38.49 7.54 2.74
C ILE A 82 -39.71 6.72 2.30
N PRO A 83 -39.63 5.93 1.22
CA PRO A 83 -40.71 5.00 0.85
C PRO A 83 -41.09 4.04 1.99
N ARG A 84 -42.39 3.74 2.12
CA ARG A 84 -42.93 2.92 3.22
C ARG A 84 -42.30 1.53 3.33
N ASP A 85 -41.98 0.92 2.19
CA ASP A 85 -41.45 -0.44 2.11
C ASP A 85 -39.91 -0.49 2.12
N TYR A 86 -39.23 0.63 2.33
CA TYR A 86 -37.77 0.68 2.22
C TYR A 86 -37.08 -0.19 3.28
N SER A 87 -37.50 -0.07 4.54
CA SER A 87 -36.88 -0.81 5.66
C SER A 87 -37.14 -2.32 5.58
N SER A 88 -38.33 -2.73 5.15
CA SER A 88 -38.67 -4.13 4.93
C SER A 88 -37.87 -4.73 3.76
N ASN A 89 -37.82 -4.05 2.61
CA ASN A 89 -37.05 -4.49 1.43
C ASN A 89 -35.56 -4.60 1.71
N LEU A 90 -34.98 -3.61 2.40
CA LEU A 90 -33.58 -3.62 2.80
C LEU A 90 -33.28 -4.82 3.71
N SER A 91 -34.15 -5.10 4.69
CA SER A 91 -33.97 -6.25 5.57
C SER A 91 -34.01 -7.59 4.82
N ALA A 92 -34.87 -7.70 3.79
CA ALA A 92 -34.96 -8.87 2.93
C ALA A 92 -33.70 -9.02 2.07
N GLN A 93 -33.20 -7.94 1.47
CA GLN A 93 -31.96 -7.95 0.70
C GLN A 93 -30.75 -8.33 1.55
N ILE A 94 -30.64 -7.78 2.77
CA ILE A 94 -29.56 -8.16 3.69
C ILE A 94 -29.68 -9.65 4.04
N SER A 95 -30.88 -10.16 4.29
CA SER A 95 -31.07 -11.59 4.59
C SER A 95 -30.69 -12.50 3.42
N GLN A 96 -30.94 -12.06 2.19
CA GLN A 96 -30.52 -12.76 0.97
C GLN A 96 -28.98 -12.76 0.82
N LEU A 97 -28.35 -11.60 0.98
CA LEU A 97 -26.88 -11.45 0.81
C LEU A 97 -26.08 -12.01 1.99
N ALA A 98 -26.67 -12.08 3.19
CA ALA A 98 -26.05 -12.67 4.37
C ALA A 98 -25.84 -14.18 4.20
N HIS A 99 -26.68 -14.83 3.39
CA HIS A 99 -26.46 -16.21 2.99
C HIS A 99 -25.45 -16.24 1.84
N LEU A 100 -24.16 -16.38 2.17
CA LEU A 100 -23.12 -16.61 1.16
C LEU A 100 -23.40 -17.94 0.45
N ASP A 101 -23.97 -17.85 -0.76
CA ASP A 101 -24.28 -19.03 -1.56
C ASP A 101 -23.01 -19.58 -2.21
N LEU A 102 -22.42 -20.57 -1.54
CA LEU A 102 -21.22 -21.27 -2.00
C LEU A 102 -21.55 -22.40 -3.00
N SER A 103 -22.82 -22.60 -3.39
CA SER A 103 -23.24 -23.73 -4.22
C SER A 103 -22.72 -23.68 -5.67
N ASN A 104 -22.38 -22.49 -6.18
CA ASN A 104 -21.87 -22.27 -7.54
C ASN A 104 -20.36 -21.98 -7.61
N ILE A 105 -19.58 -22.40 -6.60
CA ILE A 105 -18.13 -22.24 -6.63
C ILE A 105 -17.52 -23.36 -7.48
N LYS A 106 -17.18 -23.05 -8.73
CA LYS A 106 -16.25 -23.87 -9.52
C LYS A 106 -14.85 -23.69 -8.94
N VAL A 107 -14.39 -24.66 -8.15
CA VAL A 107 -13.02 -24.71 -7.66
C VAL A 107 -12.10 -24.68 -8.89
N LYS A 108 -11.35 -23.59 -9.06
CA LYS A 108 -10.29 -23.50 -10.05
C LYS A 108 -9.26 -24.54 -9.67
N GLN A 109 -9.26 -25.67 -10.38
CA GLN A 109 -8.24 -26.70 -10.23
C GLN A 109 -6.87 -26.05 -10.42
N THR A 110 -5.97 -26.26 -9.46
CA THR A 110 -4.55 -26.02 -9.63
C THR A 110 -4.09 -26.77 -10.87
N PRO A 111 -3.30 -26.18 -11.78
CA PRO A 111 -2.86 -26.88 -12.98
C PRO A 111 -1.94 -28.03 -12.56
N THR A 112 -2.49 -29.23 -12.51
CA THR A 112 -1.70 -30.45 -12.51
C THR A 112 -1.16 -30.60 -13.93
N GLU A 113 0.16 -30.76 -14.04
CA GLU A 113 0.87 -31.16 -15.26
C GLU A 113 0.25 -32.42 -15.86
N SER A 114 -0.73 -32.27 -16.74
CA SER A 114 -0.97 -33.18 -17.85
C SER A 114 -2.08 -32.63 -18.73
N GLN A 115 -1.73 -31.82 -19.72
CA GLN A 115 -2.37 -31.78 -21.05
C GLN A 115 -1.67 -30.74 -21.93
N ALA A 116 -0.39 -30.96 -22.16
CA ALA A 116 0.30 -30.40 -23.32
C ALA A 116 -0.02 -31.25 -24.56
N LYS A 117 -1.20 -31.06 -25.18
CA LYS A 117 -1.38 -31.17 -26.63
C LYS A 117 -2.84 -30.87 -27.00
N SER A 118 -3.00 -30.06 -28.06
CA SER A 118 -4.24 -29.84 -28.82
C SER A 118 -5.15 -28.69 -28.38
N ALA A 119 -4.69 -27.46 -28.63
CA ALA A 119 -5.55 -26.35 -29.06
C ALA A 119 -4.71 -25.21 -29.67
N ALA A 120 -3.91 -25.52 -30.69
CA ALA A 120 -3.30 -24.53 -31.56
C ALA A 120 -4.27 -24.23 -32.72
N ALA A 121 -5.24 -23.33 -32.51
CA ALA A 121 -5.97 -22.59 -33.56
C ALA A 121 -7.07 -21.69 -32.96
N ALA A 122 -6.69 -20.57 -32.35
CA ALA A 122 -7.57 -19.41 -32.16
C ALA A 122 -6.72 -18.18 -31.77
N VAL A 123 -5.96 -17.67 -32.74
CA VAL A 123 -5.34 -16.34 -32.63
C VAL A 123 -6.42 -15.31 -32.96
N ALA A 124 -7.02 -14.73 -31.92
CA ALA A 124 -7.85 -13.54 -32.03
C ALA A 124 -7.68 -12.67 -30.78
N ALA A 125 -6.85 -11.62 -30.93
CA ALA A 125 -6.84 -10.36 -30.18
C ALA A 125 -6.92 -10.44 -28.64
N LEU A 126 -5.76 -10.66 -28.00
CA LEU A 126 -5.50 -10.15 -26.65
C LEU A 126 -5.00 -8.70 -26.78
N PRO A 127 -5.50 -7.73 -25.97
CA PRO A 127 -4.91 -6.39 -25.92
C PRO A 127 -3.46 -6.51 -25.43
N PRO A 128 -2.52 -5.65 -25.89
CA PRO A 128 -1.13 -5.77 -25.49
C PRO A 128 -1.05 -5.66 -23.97
N SER A 129 -0.58 -6.73 -23.31
CA SER A 129 -0.19 -6.69 -21.92
C SER A 129 0.84 -5.57 -21.77
N SER A 130 0.48 -4.52 -21.03
CA SER A 130 1.34 -3.38 -20.78
C SER A 130 2.58 -3.84 -20.01
N THR A 131 3.66 -4.16 -20.73
CA THR A 131 4.95 -4.39 -20.10
C THR A 131 5.41 -3.08 -19.47
N PRO A 132 5.93 -3.10 -18.23
CA PRO A 132 6.53 -1.92 -17.65
C PRO A 132 7.69 -1.47 -18.54
N ALA A 133 7.79 -0.17 -18.77
CA ALA A 133 8.90 0.44 -19.50
C ALA A 133 9.95 0.89 -18.48
N GLN A 134 11.22 0.58 -18.77
CA GLN A 134 12.36 0.97 -17.94
C GLN A 134 12.93 2.28 -18.45
N VAL A 135 13.05 3.27 -17.56
CA VAL A 135 13.72 4.55 -17.83
C VAL A 135 15.01 4.57 -17.01
N SER A 136 16.14 4.93 -17.62
CA SER A 136 17.44 5.00 -16.96
C SER A 136 18.17 6.31 -17.24
N LEU A 137 18.89 6.82 -16.23
CA LEU A 137 19.64 8.07 -16.30
C LEU A 137 20.95 7.94 -15.48
N PRO A 138 22.12 8.31 -16.05
CA PRO A 138 23.39 8.33 -15.31
C PRO A 138 23.49 9.57 -14.42
N ILE A 139 23.80 9.36 -13.12
CA ILE A 139 23.88 10.42 -12.11
C ILE A 139 25.19 10.27 -11.34
N SER A 140 25.91 11.38 -11.18
CA SER A 140 27.14 11.46 -10.40
C SER A 140 26.85 11.70 -8.91
N LEU A 141 27.58 11.01 -8.02
CA LEU A 141 27.42 11.14 -6.55
C LEU A 141 28.56 11.92 -5.89
N SER A 142 29.43 12.54 -6.68
CA SER A 142 30.62 13.27 -6.21
C SER A 142 30.28 14.41 -5.26
N SER A 143 29.27 15.23 -5.60
CA SER A 143 28.81 16.35 -4.77
C SER A 143 28.34 15.88 -3.38
N VAL A 144 27.56 14.80 -3.31
CA VAL A 144 27.07 14.21 -2.06
C VAL A 144 28.22 13.69 -1.18
N LEU A 145 29.20 13.01 -1.78
CA LEU A 145 30.38 12.49 -1.07
C LEU A 145 31.22 13.63 -0.50
N SER A 146 31.44 14.70 -1.28
CA SER A 146 32.18 15.89 -0.82
C SER A 146 31.50 16.56 0.39
N LEU A 147 30.16 16.61 0.37
CA LEU A 147 29.36 17.14 1.47
C LEU A 147 29.48 16.26 2.71
N GLN A 148 29.38 14.94 2.54
CA GLN A 148 29.52 13.98 3.64
C GLN A 148 30.87 14.16 4.35
N GLU A 149 31.96 14.28 3.59
CA GLU A 149 33.28 14.57 4.16
C GLU A 149 33.32 15.92 4.89
N ARG A 150 32.69 16.96 4.32
CA ARG A 150 32.64 18.29 4.94
C ARG A 150 31.88 18.26 6.27
N LEU A 151 30.75 17.57 6.35
CA LEU A 151 29.99 17.41 7.59
C LEU A 151 30.77 16.61 8.64
N GLN A 152 31.46 15.56 8.22
CA GLN A 152 32.29 14.77 9.12
C GLN A 152 33.46 15.60 9.67
N LYS A 153 34.10 16.43 8.83
CA LYS A 153 35.22 17.31 9.24
C LYS A 153 34.78 18.47 10.14
N THR A 154 33.59 19.03 9.92
CA THR A 154 33.12 20.25 10.60
C THR A 154 32.32 19.95 11.86
N LEU A 155 31.40 18.99 11.81
CA LEU A 155 30.47 18.67 12.89
C LEU A 155 30.76 17.31 13.53
N GLY A 156 31.62 16.47 12.93
CA GLY A 156 31.84 15.10 13.39
C GLY A 156 30.64 14.18 13.17
N ILE A 157 29.65 14.61 12.37
CA ILE A 157 28.43 13.87 12.10
C ILE A 157 28.56 13.19 10.74
N THR A 158 28.32 11.88 10.70
CA THR A 158 28.32 11.09 9.46
C THR A 158 26.88 10.73 9.11
N ILE A 159 26.37 11.30 8.01
CA ILE A 159 25.08 10.92 7.43
C ILE A 159 25.32 9.83 6.38
N PRO A 160 24.68 8.65 6.49
CA PRO A 160 24.82 7.59 5.48
C PRO A 160 24.32 8.03 4.11
N LEU A 161 25.00 7.60 3.04
CA LEU A 161 24.60 7.85 1.65
C LEU A 161 23.16 7.43 1.36
N SER A 162 22.71 6.32 1.94
CA SER A 162 21.32 5.84 1.83
C SER A 162 20.29 6.87 2.31
N THR A 163 20.63 7.72 3.28
CA THR A 163 19.74 8.78 3.79
C THR A 163 19.65 9.95 2.81
N PHE A 164 20.73 10.26 2.09
CA PHE A 164 20.67 11.25 1.00
C PHE A 164 19.81 10.75 -0.15
N LEU A 165 19.98 9.50 -0.54
CA LEU A 165 19.15 8.88 -1.58
C LEU A 165 17.68 8.86 -1.19
N ALA A 166 17.34 8.41 0.02
CA ALA A 166 15.95 8.40 0.49
C ALA A 166 15.32 9.81 0.46
N ARG A 167 16.00 10.82 1.01
CA ARG A 167 15.50 12.19 1.01
C ARG A 167 15.39 12.76 -0.41
N ALA A 168 16.36 12.49 -1.28
CA ALA A 168 16.29 12.90 -2.68
C ALA A 168 15.12 12.23 -3.41
N THR A 169 14.83 10.96 -3.12
CA THR A 169 13.67 10.27 -3.69
C THR A 169 12.36 10.85 -3.20
N ASP A 170 12.27 11.26 -1.92
CA ASP A 170 11.08 11.91 -1.38
C ASP A 170 10.84 13.25 -2.07
N VAL A 171 11.88 14.08 -2.19
CA VAL A 171 11.82 15.39 -2.87
C VAL A 171 11.44 15.24 -4.34
N ALA A 172 12.06 14.30 -5.06
CA ALA A 172 11.76 14.06 -6.46
C ALA A 172 10.31 13.59 -6.68
N ASN A 173 9.73 12.89 -5.69
CA ASN A 173 8.35 12.41 -5.74
C ASN A 173 7.30 13.49 -5.44
N GLU A 174 7.60 14.62 -4.78
CA GLU A 174 6.57 15.57 -4.33
C GLU A 174 5.74 16.19 -5.48
N ALA A 175 6.39 16.66 -6.55
CA ALA A 175 5.76 17.57 -7.52
C ALA A 175 5.70 17.04 -8.96
N LEU A 176 5.48 15.73 -9.18
CA LEU A 176 5.56 15.14 -10.52
C LEU A 176 4.37 15.50 -11.41
N PRO A 177 4.50 15.47 -12.74
CA PRO A 177 3.34 15.60 -13.64
C PRO A 177 2.24 14.59 -13.31
N THR A 178 0.96 14.96 -13.51
CA THR A 178 -0.16 14.03 -13.28
C THR A 178 -0.04 12.77 -14.14
N SER A 179 -0.17 11.59 -13.51
CA SER A 179 -0.24 10.31 -14.21
C SER A 179 -1.47 10.27 -15.13
N LYS A 180 -1.30 9.78 -16.36
CA LYS A 180 -2.41 9.53 -17.28
C LYS A 180 -3.16 8.25 -16.90
N SER A 181 -2.45 7.30 -16.28
CA SER A 181 -2.97 6.01 -15.84
C SER A 181 -3.90 6.14 -14.62
N THR A 182 -3.56 7.01 -13.66
CA THR A 182 -4.33 7.20 -12.42
C THR A 182 -5.47 8.20 -12.53
N SER A 183 -5.70 8.78 -13.72
CA SER A 183 -6.78 9.76 -13.97
C SER A 183 -8.19 9.24 -13.62
N HIS A 184 -8.38 7.93 -13.52
CA HIS A 184 -9.64 7.32 -13.10
C HIS A 184 -9.87 7.35 -11.58
N THR A 185 -8.82 7.48 -10.77
CA THR A 185 -8.95 7.62 -9.31
C THR A 185 -8.80 9.09 -8.99
N GLN A 186 -9.91 9.84 -9.07
CA GLN A 186 -9.95 11.24 -8.63
C GLN A 186 -9.34 11.31 -7.22
N SER A 187 -8.24 12.07 -7.07
CA SER A 187 -7.59 12.27 -5.78
C SER A 187 -8.62 12.73 -4.76
N SER A 188 -8.48 12.34 -3.49
CA SER A 188 -9.38 12.81 -2.42
C SER A 188 -9.52 14.32 -2.45
N ASP A 189 -8.41 15.01 -2.67
CA ASP A 189 -8.36 16.47 -2.70
C ASP A 189 -9.16 17.02 -3.88
N ALA A 190 -9.09 16.39 -5.05
CA ALA A 190 -9.89 16.77 -6.21
C ALA A 190 -11.41 16.60 -5.95
N LEU A 191 -11.80 15.55 -5.21
CA LEU A 191 -13.19 15.35 -4.82
C LEU A 191 -13.64 16.35 -3.75
N PHE A 192 -12.78 16.68 -2.78
CA PHE A 192 -13.05 17.70 -1.78
C PHE A 192 -13.17 19.07 -2.42
N ASP A 193 -12.29 19.39 -3.35
CA ASP A 193 -12.29 20.62 -4.13
C ASP A 193 -13.59 20.75 -4.95
N GLU A 194 -14.07 19.66 -5.52
CA GLU A 194 -15.38 19.59 -6.18
C GLU A 194 -16.54 19.84 -5.21
N ILE A 195 -16.50 19.25 -4.01
CA ILE A 195 -17.49 19.48 -2.93
C ILE A 195 -17.47 20.95 -2.47
N LEU A 196 -16.29 21.57 -2.42
CA LEU A 196 -16.09 22.97 -2.06
C LEU A 196 -16.41 23.92 -3.23
N GLY A 197 -16.69 23.41 -4.43
CA GLY A 197 -16.99 24.19 -5.63
C GLY A 197 -15.78 24.91 -6.22
N ILE A 198 -14.56 24.57 -5.80
CA ILE A 198 -13.32 25.06 -6.42
C ILE A 198 -13.00 24.17 -7.63
N SER A 199 -13.73 24.42 -8.72
CA SER A 199 -13.46 23.74 -9.98
C SER A 199 -12.00 23.98 -10.41
N PRO A 200 -11.26 22.94 -10.85
CA PRO A 200 -9.81 23.01 -11.13
C PRO A 200 -9.43 23.95 -12.28
N THR A 201 -10.40 24.60 -12.92
CA THR A 201 -10.23 25.37 -14.16
C THR A 201 -9.89 26.85 -13.93
N LYS A 202 -10.03 27.41 -12.72
CA LYS A 202 -9.95 28.88 -12.53
C LYS A 202 -8.83 29.38 -11.62
N THR A 203 -8.35 28.59 -10.66
CA THR A 203 -7.32 29.01 -9.70
C THR A 203 -5.96 28.32 -9.91
N THR A 204 -5.91 27.19 -10.61
CA THR A 204 -4.70 26.41 -10.89
C THR A 204 -4.05 26.74 -12.25
N SER A 205 -4.55 27.74 -12.99
CA SER A 205 -3.98 28.11 -14.30
C SER A 205 -2.54 28.66 -14.24
N MET A 206 -2.00 28.97 -13.06
CA MET A 206 -0.62 29.48 -12.92
C MET A 206 0.40 28.40 -12.51
N ASN A 207 -0.03 27.24 -12.00
CA ASN A 207 0.85 26.13 -11.62
C ASN A 207 0.40 24.85 -12.32
N PRO A 208 1.30 24.12 -13.04
CA PRO A 208 0.91 22.83 -13.61
C PRO A 208 0.37 21.92 -12.51
N CYS A 209 -0.71 21.19 -12.78
CA CYS A 209 -1.24 20.23 -11.84
C CYS A 209 -0.16 19.17 -11.57
N THR A 210 0.41 19.19 -10.37
CA THR A 210 1.42 18.23 -9.93
C THR A 210 0.79 17.22 -8.99
N SER A 211 1.27 15.98 -9.03
CA SER A 211 0.80 14.88 -8.21
C SER A 211 1.98 14.15 -7.60
N ARG A 212 1.87 13.80 -6.31
CA ARG A 212 2.89 13.07 -5.58
C ARG A 212 3.11 11.67 -6.16
N GLY A 213 4.36 11.31 -6.42
CA GLY A 213 4.81 10.00 -6.87
C GLY A 213 5.18 9.06 -5.74
N ASN A 214 5.45 7.81 -6.12
CA ASN A 214 6.00 6.82 -5.21
C ASN A 214 7.00 5.94 -5.98
N TYR A 215 7.89 6.59 -6.74
CA TYR A 215 8.94 5.91 -7.48
C TYR A 215 10.14 5.63 -6.56
N VAL A 216 10.73 4.45 -6.74
CA VAL A 216 11.93 4.01 -6.04
C VAL A 216 12.97 3.67 -7.10
N PRO A 217 14.13 4.35 -7.13
CA PRO A 217 15.16 4.09 -8.12
C PRO A 217 15.96 2.82 -7.77
N GLU A 218 16.27 2.06 -8.79
CA GLU A 218 17.25 0.99 -8.77
C GLU A 218 18.60 1.55 -9.23
N ILE A 219 19.63 1.38 -8.42
CA ILE A 219 20.96 1.97 -8.63
C ILE A 219 21.88 0.85 -9.07
N ILE A 220 22.46 0.99 -10.26
CA ILE A 220 23.40 0.04 -10.85
C ILE A 220 24.75 0.74 -10.92
N ALA A 221 25.77 0.13 -10.32
CA ALA A 221 27.13 0.65 -10.36
C ALA A 221 27.72 0.43 -11.77
N PRO A 222 28.58 1.35 -12.27
CA PRO A 222 29.15 1.24 -13.61
C PRO A 222 29.97 -0.04 -13.82
N GLU A 223 30.57 -0.59 -12.76
CA GLU A 223 31.31 -1.87 -12.79
C GLU A 223 30.42 -3.07 -13.17
N GLU A 224 29.12 -3.01 -12.85
CA GLU A 224 28.17 -4.08 -13.19
C GLU A 224 27.78 -4.05 -14.68
N TYR A 225 28.11 -2.97 -15.41
CA TYR A 225 27.83 -2.82 -16.83
C TYR A 225 28.98 -3.29 -17.73
N MET A 226 30.20 -3.41 -17.19
CA MET A 226 31.39 -3.81 -17.97
C MET A 226 31.57 -5.35 -18.08
N ASP A 227 30.87 -6.15 -17.27
CA ASP A 227 30.89 -7.62 -17.34
C ASP A 227 29.48 -8.21 -17.52
N PRO A 228 28.97 -8.35 -18.77
CA PRO A 228 27.69 -9.01 -19.04
C PRO A 228 27.71 -10.53 -18.78
N THR A 229 28.83 -11.08 -18.30
CA THR A 229 29.00 -12.50 -17.94
C THR A 229 28.80 -12.79 -16.45
N LEU A 230 28.63 -11.77 -15.59
CA LEU A 230 28.44 -11.96 -14.14
C LEU A 230 27.03 -11.62 -13.64
N SER A 231 26.22 -10.89 -14.41
CA SER A 231 24.84 -10.52 -14.01
C SER A 231 23.75 -11.50 -14.48
N ALA A 232 24.15 -12.74 -14.77
CA ALA A 232 23.23 -13.86 -14.97
C ALA A 232 23.84 -15.16 -14.41
N SER A 233 24.45 -15.11 -13.23
CA SER A 233 24.70 -16.33 -12.46
C SER A 233 23.52 -16.55 -11.50
N PRO A 234 22.76 -17.66 -11.61
CA PRO A 234 21.88 -18.05 -10.51
C PRO A 234 22.78 -18.19 -9.28
N ARG A 235 22.48 -17.47 -8.19
CA ARG A 235 23.17 -17.57 -6.90
C ARG A 235 23.70 -18.99 -6.71
N GLU A 236 24.99 -19.20 -6.94
CA GLU A 236 25.61 -20.46 -6.58
C GLU A 236 25.59 -20.48 -5.07
N VAL A 237 24.66 -21.29 -4.55
CA VAL A 237 24.69 -21.73 -3.17
C VAL A 237 26.03 -22.43 -3.04
N HIS A 238 27.00 -21.78 -2.39
CA HIS A 238 28.12 -22.49 -1.79
C HIS A 238 27.51 -23.45 -0.79
N GLN A 239 27.22 -24.67 -1.24
CA GLN A 239 26.82 -25.76 -0.37
C GLN A 239 28.06 -26.09 0.44
N GLU A 240 28.13 -25.55 1.64
CA GLU A 240 29.00 -26.12 2.66
C GLU A 240 28.70 -27.63 2.70
N PRO A 241 29.72 -28.50 2.74
CA PRO A 241 29.47 -29.93 2.77
C PRO A 241 28.60 -30.24 4.00
N ASP A 242 27.42 -30.81 3.75
CA ASP A 242 26.47 -31.14 4.79
C ASP A 242 27.15 -32.03 5.84
N ILE A 243 26.79 -31.85 7.12
CA ILE A 243 27.39 -32.60 8.25
C ILE A 243 27.33 -34.11 8.00
N ILE A 244 26.31 -34.56 7.26
CA ILE A 244 26.12 -35.96 6.88
C ILE A 244 27.20 -36.43 5.88
N ASP A 245 27.66 -35.61 4.93
CA ASP A 245 28.76 -35.96 4.02
C ASP A 245 30.13 -36.00 4.73
N ILE A 246 30.34 -35.12 5.71
CA ILE A 246 31.53 -35.10 6.55
C ILE A 246 31.60 -36.37 7.41
N LEU A 247 30.49 -36.77 8.04
CA LEU A 247 30.42 -37.99 8.87
C LEU A 247 30.43 -39.27 8.03
N SER A 248 30.05 -39.20 6.75
CA SER A 248 30.04 -40.34 5.82
C SER A 248 31.38 -40.61 5.15
N GLY A 249 32.40 -39.79 5.39
CA GLY A 249 33.79 -40.02 4.95
C GLY A 249 34.01 -39.92 3.44
N LYS A 250 33.15 -39.20 2.70
CA LYS A 250 33.26 -39.01 1.24
C LYS A 250 33.67 -37.57 0.92
N SER A 251 34.98 -37.30 0.94
CA SER A 251 35.56 -36.06 0.42
C SER A 251 36.10 -36.26 -1.00
N PRO A 252 35.82 -35.37 -1.98
CA PRO A 252 36.50 -35.38 -3.27
C PRO A 252 37.97 -34.90 -3.13
N PRO A 253 38.88 -35.33 -4.03
CA PRO A 253 40.30 -35.01 -3.94
C PRO A 253 40.59 -33.55 -4.28
N SER A 254 41.07 -32.78 -3.29
CA SER A 254 41.53 -31.41 -3.47
C SER A 254 42.97 -31.38 -4.01
N THR A 255 43.16 -30.85 -5.21
CA THR A 255 44.46 -30.45 -5.74
C THR A 255 44.98 -29.24 -4.97
N SER A 256 46.17 -29.38 -4.41
CA SER A 256 46.94 -28.35 -3.73
C SER A 256 47.44 -27.29 -4.71
N THR A 257 47.26 -26.00 -4.39
CA THR A 257 48.24 -24.95 -4.75
C THR A 257 48.22 -23.85 -3.70
N SER A 258 49.44 -23.52 -3.30
CA SER A 258 49.90 -22.73 -2.17
C SER A 258 49.70 -21.21 -2.29
N THR A 259 49.39 -20.62 -1.13
CA THR A 259 49.89 -19.38 -0.54
C THR A 259 50.75 -18.45 -1.42
N SER A 260 50.32 -17.19 -1.56
CA SER A 260 51.23 -16.05 -1.63
C SER A 260 50.54 -14.77 -1.14
N THR A 261 51.02 -14.32 0.01
CA THR A 261 50.88 -12.98 0.57
C THR A 261 51.52 -11.95 -0.37
N SER A 262 50.85 -10.84 -0.65
CA SER A 262 51.53 -9.63 -1.14
C SER A 262 50.78 -8.36 -0.78
N THR A 263 51.45 -7.57 0.03
CA THR A 263 51.24 -6.17 0.36
C THR A 263 51.80 -5.28 -0.76
N SER A 264 51.10 -4.21 -1.14
CA SER A 264 51.66 -2.91 -1.61
C SER A 264 50.47 -1.98 -1.90
N SER A 265 50.31 -0.87 -1.17
CA SER A 265 50.98 0.43 -1.34
C SER A 265 50.57 1.20 -2.60
N THR A 266 49.65 2.15 -2.39
CA THR A 266 49.66 3.54 -2.90
C THR A 266 50.55 3.88 -4.10
N ARG A 267 49.93 4.40 -5.18
CA ARG A 267 50.51 5.52 -5.93
C ARG A 267 49.48 6.30 -6.78
N SER A 268 49.45 7.59 -6.50
CA SER A 268 48.95 8.71 -7.30
C SER A 268 49.62 8.83 -8.67
N GLY A 269 48.93 9.41 -9.66
CA GLY A 269 49.56 9.94 -10.87
C GLY A 269 48.57 10.46 -11.91
N GLU A 270 48.50 11.79 -12.00
CA GLU A 270 47.88 12.58 -13.06
C GLU A 270 48.52 12.35 -14.45
N SER A 271 47.74 12.47 -15.53
CA SER A 271 47.94 13.44 -16.62
C SER A 271 47.20 13.01 -17.89
N GLY A 272 46.44 13.94 -18.47
CA GLY A 272 45.55 13.72 -19.60
C GLY A 272 46.19 13.71 -20.99
N SER A 273 45.36 13.42 -21.99
CA SER A 273 45.49 13.88 -23.37
C SER A 273 44.26 13.48 -24.18
N THR A 274 43.72 14.47 -24.87
CA THR A 274 42.58 14.50 -25.79
C THR A 274 42.57 13.43 -26.89
N SER A 275 41.40 12.81 -27.14
CA SER A 275 40.81 12.65 -28.48
C SER A 275 39.40 12.03 -28.40
N PHE A 276 38.48 12.56 -29.21
CA PHE A 276 37.07 12.19 -29.36
C PHE A 276 36.82 10.69 -29.58
N ASP A 277 35.93 10.08 -28.78
CA ASP A 277 34.75 9.29 -29.19
C ASP A 277 34.12 8.60 -27.95
N SER A 278 32.83 8.82 -27.73
CA SER A 278 31.85 8.02 -26.99
C SER A 278 32.34 6.85 -26.09
N THR A 279 32.94 7.11 -24.93
CA THR A 279 32.91 6.27 -23.69
C THR A 279 33.93 6.83 -22.70
N ASP A 280 33.54 7.84 -21.92
CA ASP A 280 34.29 8.24 -20.72
C ASP A 280 33.24 8.59 -19.66
N LEU A 281 32.47 7.57 -19.28
CA LEU A 281 31.70 7.64 -18.04
C LEU A 281 32.73 7.61 -16.93
N ASP A 282 32.99 8.77 -16.33
CA ASP A 282 33.69 8.90 -15.07
C ASP A 282 33.23 7.76 -14.14
N LEU A 283 34.14 6.93 -13.62
CA LEU A 283 33.81 5.72 -12.84
C LEU A 283 32.88 6.02 -11.64
N ALA A 284 32.68 7.29 -11.30
CA ALA A 284 31.76 7.81 -10.30
C ALA A 284 30.30 8.00 -10.77
N THR A 285 29.97 7.82 -12.06
CA THR A 285 28.59 7.94 -12.57
C THR A 285 27.84 6.62 -12.39
N ASN A 286 26.86 6.61 -11.49
CA ASN A 286 26.00 5.46 -11.26
C ASN A 286 24.76 5.56 -12.16
N ILE A 287 24.24 4.43 -12.63
CA ILE A 287 23.03 4.41 -13.47
C ILE A 287 21.82 4.22 -12.57
N PHE A 288 20.90 5.18 -12.60
CA PHE A 288 19.64 5.11 -11.87
C PHE A 288 18.53 4.70 -12.83
N SER A 289 17.75 3.69 -12.48
CA SER A 289 16.65 3.22 -13.32
C SER A 289 15.34 3.03 -12.53
N ILE A 290 14.22 3.21 -13.22
CA ILE A 290 12.88 3.00 -12.66
C ILE A 290 11.99 2.25 -13.65
N GLN A 291 11.07 1.46 -13.12
CA GLN A 291 10.05 0.76 -13.89
C GLN A 291 8.75 1.56 -13.84
N VAL A 292 8.24 1.99 -15.00
CA VAL A 292 7.07 2.87 -15.10
C VAL A 292 6.08 2.32 -16.14
N PRO A 293 4.76 2.46 -15.94
CA PRO A 293 3.81 2.17 -17.01
C PRO A 293 4.09 3.03 -18.26
N PRO A 294 3.87 2.52 -19.47
CA PRO A 294 4.17 3.25 -20.71
C PRO A 294 3.38 4.56 -20.86
N ALA A 295 2.26 4.70 -20.15
CA ALA A 295 1.47 5.93 -20.11
C ALA A 295 2.17 7.08 -19.36
N ASP A 296 3.10 6.76 -18.46
CA ASP A 296 3.71 7.69 -17.50
C ASP A 296 5.22 7.86 -17.74
N LEU A 297 5.72 7.58 -18.94
CA LEU A 297 7.15 7.72 -19.30
C LEU A 297 7.73 9.09 -18.96
N LEU A 298 7.05 10.16 -19.39
CA LEU A 298 7.44 11.55 -19.08
C LEU A 298 7.53 11.80 -17.57
N ARG A 299 6.65 11.16 -16.79
CA ARG A 299 6.66 11.28 -15.33
C ARG A 299 7.90 10.62 -14.74
N GLY A 300 8.28 9.46 -15.28
CA GLY A 300 9.52 8.78 -14.91
C GLY A 300 10.78 9.56 -15.27
N GLU A 301 10.83 10.13 -16.47
CA GLU A 301 11.93 10.99 -16.92
C GLU A 301 12.10 12.21 -15.98
N THR A 302 11.01 12.95 -15.72
CA THR A 302 11.05 14.10 -14.81
C THR A 302 11.44 13.75 -13.38
N PHE A 303 11.13 12.53 -12.92
CA PHE A 303 11.57 12.05 -11.61
C PHE A 303 13.08 11.87 -11.58
N LEU A 304 13.66 11.21 -12.59
CA LEU A 304 15.11 10.99 -12.67
C LEU A 304 15.89 12.30 -12.87
N GLU A 305 15.36 13.22 -13.69
CA GLU A 305 15.94 14.56 -13.87
C GLU A 305 15.99 15.32 -12.54
N ARG A 306 14.88 15.37 -11.78
CA ARG A 306 14.90 16.03 -10.48
C ARG A 306 15.79 15.35 -9.46
N LEU A 307 15.82 14.03 -9.47
CA LEU A 307 16.70 13.27 -8.58
C LEU A 307 18.16 13.60 -8.88
N ARG A 308 18.51 13.77 -10.17
CA ARG A 308 19.82 14.27 -10.59
C ARG A 308 20.06 15.68 -10.06
N ASP A 309 19.17 16.64 -10.32
CA ASP A 309 19.33 18.04 -9.89
C ASP A 309 19.55 18.12 -8.37
N VAL A 310 18.78 17.37 -7.59
CA VAL A 310 18.87 17.36 -6.12
C VAL A 310 20.17 16.72 -5.60
N LEU A 311 20.72 15.72 -6.30
CA LEU A 311 21.97 15.07 -5.88
C LEU A 311 23.23 15.78 -6.41
N GLU A 312 23.18 16.37 -7.60
CA GLU A 312 24.31 17.01 -8.27
C GLU A 312 24.42 18.50 -7.92
N ASP A 313 23.32 19.26 -8.03
CA ASP A 313 23.34 20.72 -7.91
C ASP A 313 23.12 21.19 -6.46
N GLU A 314 22.17 20.58 -5.73
CA GLU A 314 21.75 21.05 -4.39
C GLU A 314 21.75 19.96 -3.29
N PRO A 315 22.85 19.20 -3.08
CA PRO A 315 22.89 18.16 -2.04
C PRO A 315 22.80 18.73 -0.61
N GLU A 316 23.03 20.03 -0.42
CA GLU A 316 22.88 20.73 0.86
C GLU A 316 21.43 20.81 1.32
N SER A 317 20.48 20.95 0.38
CA SER A 317 19.05 20.97 0.69
C SER A 317 18.58 19.66 1.31
N LEU A 318 19.29 18.57 1.08
CA LEU A 318 18.93 17.29 1.65
C LEU A 318 19.20 17.22 3.13
N VAL A 319 20.11 18.02 3.69
CA VAL A 319 20.57 17.87 5.08
C VAL A 319 19.65 18.54 6.10
N PHE A 320 19.06 19.67 5.73
CA PHE A 320 18.26 20.55 6.58
C PHE A 320 16.75 20.28 6.45
#